data_AF-A0A6G2DGK6-F1
#
_entry.id   AF-A0A6G2DGK6-F1
#
_cell.length_a   1.000
_cell.length_b   1.000
_cell.length_c   1.000
_cell.angle_alpha   90.00
_cell.angle_beta   90.00
_cell.angle_gamma   90.00
#
_symmetry.space_group_name_H-M   'P 1'
#
loop_
_entity.id
_entity.type
_entity.pdbx_description
1 polymer ?
#
loop_
_entity_poly.entity_id
_entity_poly.type
_entity_poly.pdbx_seq_one_letter_code
_entity_poly.pdbx_strand_id
1 'polypeptide(L)' 'HQEWTLLIIGIVYVFETTSVMMQVSYFKLTGGKRIFRMTPVHHHFELGGLSGKGNPWSEWKVDFFFWGVGLLASLLT' A
#
# COMPACT_ATOMS: atom_id res chain seq x y z
N HIS A 1 -18.28 5.93 -18.07
CA HIS A 1 -16.86 6.33 -17.89
C HIS A 1 -16.38 6.15 -16.45
N GLN A 2 -17.17 6.58 -15.44
CA GLN A 2 -16.88 6.41 -14.01
C GLN A 2 -16.60 4.96 -13.53
N GLU A 3 -17.06 3.96 -14.29
CA GLU A 3 -16.90 2.53 -14.00
C GLU A 3 -15.43 2.09 -14.04
N TRP A 4 -14.63 2.70 -14.93
CA TRP A 4 -13.19 2.44 -15.03
C TRP A 4 -12.41 3.06 -13.87
N THR A 5 -12.82 4.24 -13.42
CA THR A 5 -12.23 4.92 -12.27
C THR A 5 -12.39 4.09 -10.99
N LEU A 6 -13.57 3.50 -10.78
CA LEU A 6 -13.83 2.63 -9.63
C LEU A 6 -12.97 1.36 -9.65
N LEU A 7 -12.70 0.78 -10.82
CA LEU A 7 -11.78 -0.35 -10.96
C LEU A 7 -10.34 0.03 -10.62
N ILE A 8 -9.87 1.21 -11.07
CA ILE A 8 -8.52 1.71 -10.78
C ILE A 8 -8.37 2.02 -9.28
N ILE A 9 -9.36 2.63 -8.65
CA ILE A 9 -9.33 2.87 -7.20
C ILE A 9 -9.42 1.54 -6.44
N GLY A 10 -10.30 0.63 -6.88
CA GLY A 10 -10.50 -0.70 -6.32
C GLY A 10 -9.24 -1.57 -6.31
N ILE A 11 -8.39 -1.46 -7.35
CA ILE A 11 -7.18 -2.28 -7.45
C ILE A 11 -6.18 -1.97 -6.34
N VAL A 12 -6.15 -0.74 -5.81
CA VAL A 12 -5.29 -0.36 -4.68
C VAL A 12 -5.67 -1.18 -3.43
N TYR A 13 -6.97 -1.33 -3.15
CA TYR A 13 -7.47 -2.15 -2.04
C TYR A 13 -7.19 -3.64 -2.23
N VAL A 14 -7.26 -4.14 -3.47
CA VAL A 14 -6.88 -5.52 -3.81
C VAL A 14 -5.40 -5.75 -3.53
N PHE A 15 -4.53 -4.81 -3.90
CA PHE A 15 -3.09 -4.87 -3.59
C PHE A 15 -2.84 -4.83 -2.09
N GLU A 16 -3.56 -3.99 -1.35
CA GLU A 16 -3.41 -3.89 0.09
C GLU A 16 -3.75 -5.22 0.78
N THR A 17 -4.88 -5.83 0.41
CA THR A 17 -5.31 -7.12 0.94
C THR A 17 -4.33 -8.24 0.55
N THR A 18 -3.89 -8.26 -0.71
CA THR A 18 -2.94 -9.25 -1.22
C THR A 18 -1.60 -9.17 -0.49
N SER A 19 -1.13 -7.97 -0.14
CA SER A 19 0.10 -7.77 0.63
C SER A 19 0.04 -8.43 2.01
N VAL A 20 -1.10 -8.33 2.70
CA VAL A 20 -1.33 -8.94 4.01
C VAL A 20 -1.37 -10.46 3.86
N MET A 21 -2.10 -10.97 2.86
CA MET A 21 -2.16 -12.42 2.60
C MET A 21 -0.77 -13.00 2.30
N MET A 22 0.02 -12.33 1.47
CA MET A 22 1.38 -12.76 1.13
C MET A 22 2.31 -12.72 2.35
N GLN A 23 2.24 -11.64 3.15
CA GLN A 23 3.01 -11.51 4.39
C GLN A 23 2.67 -12.62 5.40
N VAL A 24 1.38 -12.88 5.65
CA VAL A 24 0.94 -13.92 6.59
C VAL A 24 1.34 -15.30 6.08
N SER A 25 1.17 -15.56 4.78
CA SER A 25 1.55 -16.84 4.17
C SER A 25 3.06 -17.06 4.28
N TYR A 26 3.87 -16.05 3.96
CA TYR A 26 5.33 -16.15 4.04
C TYR A 26 5.82 -16.29 5.48
N PHE A 27 5.23 -15.56 6.43
CA PHE A 27 5.58 -15.65 7.84
C PHE A 27 5.33 -17.06 8.39
N LYS A 28 4.21 -17.68 8.00
CA LYS A 28 3.88 -19.07 8.33
C LYS A 28 4.83 -20.07 7.67
N LEU A 29 5.17 -19.87 6.40
CA LEU A 29 6.04 -20.78 5.63
C LEU A 29 7.51 -20.71 6.07
N THR A 30 7.99 -19.54 6.48
CA THR A 30 9.41 -19.31 6.83
C THR A 30 9.68 -19.36 8.33
N GLY A 31 8.67 -19.64 9.15
CA GLY A 31 8.80 -19.74 10.60
C GLY A 31 9.16 -18.42 11.28
N GLY A 32 8.80 -17.28 10.68
CA GLY A 32 8.98 -15.97 11.32
C GLY A 32 9.66 -14.89 10.48
N LYS A 33 10.05 -15.16 9.22
CA LYS A 33 10.60 -14.11 8.35
C LYS A 33 9.46 -13.26 7.77
N ARG A 34 9.71 -11.97 7.59
CA ARG A 34 8.75 -10.99 7.07
C ARG A 34 9.26 -10.42 5.75
N ILE A 35 8.41 -10.32 4.73
CA ILE A 35 8.75 -9.72 3.43
C ILE A 35 8.67 -8.20 3.54
N PHE A 36 7.57 -7.71 4.12
CA PHE A 36 7.34 -6.32 4.43
C PHE A 36 7.69 -6.06 5.90
N ARG A 37 8.23 -4.89 6.22
CA ARG A 37 8.48 -4.50 7.63
C ARG A 37 7.21 -4.53 8.49
N MET A 38 6.10 -4.08 7.92
CA MET A 38 4.77 -4.10 8.52
C MET A 38 3.73 -4.18 7.41
N THR A 39 2.61 -4.83 7.69
CA THR A 39 1.44 -4.85 6.82
C THR A 39 0.24 -4.33 7.60
N PRO A 40 -0.66 -3.56 6.96
CA PRO A 40 -0.81 -3.38 5.51
C PRO A 40 0.21 -2.40 4.88
N VAL A 41 0.21 -2.28 3.55
CA VAL A 41 1.22 -1.51 2.79
C VAL A 41 1.34 -0.05 3.23
N HIS A 42 0.26 0.58 3.71
CA HIS A 42 0.34 1.96 4.22
C HIS A 42 1.26 2.09 5.45
N HIS A 43 1.24 1.14 6.38
CA HIS A 43 2.18 1.13 7.53
C HIS A 43 3.61 0.75 7.11
N HIS A 44 3.77 0.05 5.98
CA HIS A 44 5.08 -0.17 5.40
C HIS A 44 5.75 1.15 4.99
N PHE A 45 4.98 2.08 4.42
CA PHE A 45 5.48 3.39 4.01
C PHE A 45 5.79 4.29 5.21
N GLU A 46 5.05 4.18 6.31
CA GLU A 46 5.32 4.90 7.55
C GLU A 46 6.70 4.57 8.13
N LEU A 47 7.05 3.28 8.18
CA LEU A 47 8.27 2.78 8.83
C LEU A 47 9.56 2.89 7.99
N GLY A 48 9.47 3.23 6.69
CA GLY A 48 10.67 3.26 5.83
C GLY A 48 10.59 4.13 4.58
N GLY A 49 9.51 4.88 4.40
CA GLY A 49 9.22 5.66 3.20
C GLY A 49 9.07 4.79 1.95
N LEU A 50 9.01 5.44 0.78
CA LEU A 50 8.81 4.81 -0.54
C LEU A 50 9.83 3.72 -0.92
N SER A 51 11.05 3.76 -0.36
CA SER A 51 12.16 2.84 -0.72
C SER A 51 12.53 1.85 0.38
N GLY A 52 11.93 1.94 1.57
CA GLY A 52 12.33 1.13 2.73
C GLY A 52 13.73 1.46 3.30
N LYS A 53 14.42 2.46 2.73
CA LYS A 53 15.72 3.00 3.19
C LYS A 53 15.70 4.52 3.42
N GLY A 54 14.54 5.16 3.25
CA GLY A 54 14.39 6.60 3.43
C GLY A 54 13.98 6.98 4.84
N ASN A 55 13.89 8.28 5.11
CA ASN A 55 13.29 8.78 6.36
C ASN A 55 11.85 8.24 6.49
N PRO A 56 11.41 7.86 7.70
CA PRO A 56 10.03 7.45 7.94
C PRO A 56 9.06 8.56 7.55
N TRP A 57 7.93 8.19 6.97
CA TRP A 57 6.88 9.14 6.60
C TRP A 57 5.90 9.25 7.76
N SER A 58 5.51 10.47 8.13
CA SER A 58 4.40 10.67 9.07
C SER A 58 3.10 10.16 8.44
N GLU A 59 2.20 9.60 9.25
CA GLU A 59 0.88 9.06 8.84
C GLU A 59 0.17 10.00 7.85
N TRP A 60 0.04 11.28 8.22
CA TRP A 60 -0.55 12.32 7.38
C TRP A 60 0.09 12.44 5.99
N LYS A 61 1.40 12.24 5.89
CA LYS A 61 2.14 12.34 4.63
C LYS A 61 1.84 11.15 3.71
N VAL A 62 1.59 9.98 4.30
CA VAL A 62 1.18 8.77 3.58
C VAL A 62 -0.26 8.93 3.09
N ASP A 63 -1.17 9.41 3.95
CA ASP A 63 -2.57 9.68 3.58
C ASP A 63 -2.68 10.67 2.42
N PHE A 64 -1.97 11.81 2.49
CA PHE A 64 -1.96 12.79 1.40
C PHE A 64 -1.41 12.22 0.10
N PHE A 65 -0.46 11.28 0.14
CA PHE A 65 0.06 10.62 -1.04
C PHE A 65 -0.97 9.68 -1.67
N PHE A 66 -1.63 8.84 -0.87
CA PHE A 66 -2.70 7.95 -1.36
C PHE A 66 -3.88 8.73 -1.93
N TRP A 67 -4.29 9.83 -1.27
CA TRP A 67 -5.33 10.71 -1.80
C TRP A 67 -4.89 11.42 -3.08
N GLY A 68 -3.64 11.88 -3.17
CA GLY A 68 -3.08 12.48 -4.37
C GLY A 68 -3.06 11.53 -5.57
N VAL A 69 -2.66 10.28 -5.36
CA VAL A 69 -2.73 9.22 -6.38
C VAL A 69 -4.16 8.94 -6.78
N GLY A 70 -5.10 8.87 -5.82
CA GLY A 70 -6.52 8.69 -6.10
C GLY A 70 -7.13 9.83 -6.92
N LEU A 71 -6.77 11.07 -6.61
CA LEU A 71 -7.18 12.26 -7.37
C LEU A 71 -6.59 12.27 -8.78
N LEU A 72 -5.30 11.94 -8.95
CA LEU A 72 -4.68 11.84 -10.28
C LEU A 72 -5.33 10.73 -11.12
N ALA A 73 -5.59 9.57 -10.53
CA ALA A 73 -6.30 8.47 -11.20
C ALA A 73 -7.70 8.91 -11.64
N SER A 74 -8.41 9.66 -10.78
CA SER A 74 -9.72 10.23 -11.09
C SER A 74 -9.70 11.31 -12.16
N LEU A 75 -8.57 12.01 -12.37
CA LEU A 75 -8.44 13.02 -13.43
C LEU A 75 -8.05 12.42 -14.78
N LEU A 76 -7.46 11.22 -14.79
CA LEU A 76 -7.04 10.49 -16.00
C LEU A 76 -8.15 9.66 -16.65
N THR A 77 -9.28 9.44 -15.97
CA THR A 77 -10.46 8.70 -16.46
C THR A 77 -11.69 9.59 -16.56
#